data_AF-A0AAU8FUP3-F1
#
_entry.id   AF-A0AAU8FUP3-F1
#
_cell.length_a   1.000
_cell.length_b   1.000
_cell.length_c   1.000
_cell.angle_alpha   90.00
_cell.angle_beta   90.00
_cell.angle_gamma   90.00
#
_symmetry.space_group_name_H-M   'P 1'
#
loop_
_entity.id
_entity.type
_entity.pdbx_description
1 polymer ?
#
loop_
_entity_poly.entity_id
_entity_poly.type
_entity_poly.pdbx_seq_one_letter_code
_entity_poly.pdbx_strand_id
1 'polypeptide(L)'
;MLRTVALNYPAPLPVGHTVEVTEFADTRPERKRRGFSQSEAFAHPVVVDLDTGIRYMNHVHASPHGNGGNSFTANRYPLEPRADLEVAARWKGRVTACTIVMVEGLENPHTTLQVETDA
;
A
#
# COMPACT_ATOMS: atom_id res chain seq x y z
N MET A 1 3.86 -19.53 4.68
CA MET A 1 3.25 -18.84 5.84
C MET A 1 2.13 -17.94 5.36
N LEU A 2 1.04 -17.80 6.10
CA LEU A 2 -0.08 -16.93 5.71
C LEU A 2 0.07 -15.53 6.32
N ARG A 3 -0.10 -14.48 5.51
CA ARG A 3 -0.04 -13.07 5.93
C ARG A 3 -1.31 -12.35 5.53
N THR A 4 -1.79 -11.44 6.38
CA THR A 4 -2.89 -10.53 6.04
C THR A 4 -2.32 -9.16 5.73
N VAL A 5 -2.68 -8.60 4.57
CA VAL A 5 -2.22 -7.28 4.11
C VAL A 5 -3.43 -6.37 3.97
N ALA A 6 -3.48 -5.30 4.75
CA ALA A 6 -4.52 -4.29 4.67
C ALA A 6 -4.08 -3.13 3.78
N LEU A 7 -4.92 -2.77 2.82
CA LEU A 7 -4.67 -1.79 1.78
C LEU A 7 -5.87 -0.83 1.66
N ASN A 8 -5.63 0.41 1.25
CA ASN A 8 -6.70 1.38 1.01
C ASN A 8 -6.76 1.72 -0.49
N TYR A 9 -7.09 0.73 -1.32
CA TYR A 9 -7.08 0.84 -2.78
C TYR A 9 -8.44 0.47 -3.39
N PRO A 10 -8.87 1.19 -4.45
CA PRO A 10 -10.15 0.96 -5.13
C PRO A 10 -10.20 -0.24 -6.06
N ALA A 11 -9.06 -0.83 -6.40
CA ALA A 11 -8.99 -1.94 -7.33
C ALA A 11 -8.72 -3.27 -6.58
N PRO A 12 -9.48 -4.34 -6.88
CA PRO A 12 -9.19 -5.68 -6.36
C PRO A 12 -7.85 -6.19 -6.88
N LEU A 13 -7.13 -6.94 -6.03
CA LEU A 13 -6.03 -7.80 -6.47
C LEU A 13 -6.57 -9.23 -6.63
N PRO A 14 -6.53 -9.83 -7.84
CA PRO A 14 -7.17 -11.12 -8.08
C PRO A 14 -6.56 -12.26 -7.25
N VAL A 15 -7.44 -13.16 -6.78
CA VAL A 15 -7.01 -14.42 -6.14
C VAL A 15 -6.25 -15.27 -7.15
N GLY A 16 -5.18 -15.89 -6.67
CA GLY A 16 -4.25 -16.68 -7.49
C GLY A 16 -3.08 -15.87 -8.02
N HIS A 17 -3.11 -14.53 -7.98
CA HIS A 17 -1.99 -13.73 -8.48
C HIS A 17 -0.79 -13.74 -7.53
N THR A 18 0.40 -13.62 -8.12
CA THR A 18 1.66 -13.46 -7.37
C THR A 18 1.90 -11.97 -7.12
N VAL A 19 2.16 -11.61 -5.87
CA VAL A 19 2.44 -10.22 -5.47
C VAL A 19 3.79 -10.10 -4.81
N GLU A 20 4.43 -8.94 -4.98
CA GLU A 20 5.52 -8.47 -4.13
C GLU A 20 4.99 -7.36 -3.21
N VAL A 21 5.24 -7.50 -1.91
CA VAL A 21 4.86 -6.52 -0.90
C VAL A 21 6.13 -5.86 -0.36
N THR A 22 6.15 -4.53 -0.34
CA THR A 22 7.20 -3.72 0.26
C THR A 22 6.63 -2.95 1.46
N GLU A 23 7.26 -3.14 2.61
CA GLU A 23 6.95 -2.46 3.87
C GLU A 23 8.08 -1.48 4.20
N PHE A 24 7.74 -0.28 4.68
CA PHE A 24 8.70 0.78 4.95
C PHE A 24 8.98 0.95 6.45
N ALA A 25 10.16 1.43 6.80
CA ALA A 25 10.56 1.66 8.18
C ALA A 25 9.98 2.96 8.75
N ASP A 26 9.60 2.96 10.04
CA ASP A 26 9.29 4.20 10.76
C ASP A 26 10.59 4.96 11.10
N THR A 27 11.01 5.83 10.18
CA THR A 27 12.21 6.66 10.30
C THR A 27 12.01 7.92 11.14
N ARG A 28 10.81 8.14 11.71
CA ARG A 28 10.56 9.30 12.55
C ARG A 28 11.39 9.21 13.84
N PRO A 29 11.88 10.34 14.36
CA PRO A 29 12.52 10.38 15.67
C PRO A 29 11.62 9.77 16.75
N GLU A 30 12.15 9.01 17.69
CA GLU A 30 11.37 8.27 18.70
C GLU A 30 10.31 9.12 19.42
N ARG A 31 10.67 10.36 19.79
CA ARG A 31 9.76 11.33 20.42
C ARG A 31 8.51 11.66 19.59
N LYS A 32 8.56 11.45 18.27
CA LYS A 32 7.47 11.69 17.30
C LYS A 32 6.72 10.41 16.90
N ARG A 33 7.10 9.23 17.43
CA ARG A 33 6.44 7.97 17.07
C ARG A 33 5.06 7.77 17.73
N ARG A 34 4.74 8.58 18.74
CA ARG A 34 3.42 8.56 19.39
C ARG A 34 2.44 9.43 18.60
N GLY A 35 1.29 8.89 18.25
CA GLY A 35 0.18 9.64 17.63
C GLY A 35 -0.24 9.10 16.26
N PHE A 36 -0.86 9.96 15.47
CA PHE A 36 -1.44 9.63 14.17
C PHE A 36 -0.36 9.31 13.12
N SER A 37 -0.46 8.16 12.45
CA SER A 37 0.50 7.70 11.45
C SER A 37 -0.09 7.52 10.06
N GLN A 38 -1.38 7.82 9.84
CA GLN A 38 -2.01 7.51 8.55
C GLN A 38 -1.47 8.34 7.39
N SER A 39 -0.78 9.45 7.66
CA SER A 39 -0.09 10.26 6.65
C SER A 39 1.36 9.83 6.40
N GLU A 40 1.83 8.78 7.08
CA GLU A 40 3.20 8.32 7.04
C GLU A 40 3.34 7.09 6.13
N ALA A 41 4.41 7.02 5.34
CA ALA A 41 4.62 5.94 4.39
C ALA A 41 4.71 4.55 5.06
N PHE A 42 5.36 4.43 6.23
CA PHE A 42 5.47 3.16 6.94
C PHE A 42 4.13 2.56 7.38
N ALA A 43 3.05 3.36 7.42
CA ALA A 43 1.72 2.87 7.77
C ALA A 43 1.01 2.15 6.61
N HIS A 44 1.56 2.22 5.38
CA HIS A 44 0.95 1.67 4.18
C HIS A 44 1.98 0.86 3.40
N PRO A 45 1.74 -0.42 3.09
CA PRO A 45 2.62 -1.15 2.19
C PRO A 45 2.41 -0.73 0.73
N VAL A 46 3.43 -0.94 -0.09
CA VAL A 46 3.31 -0.94 -1.57
C VAL A 46 3.20 -2.38 -2.03
N VAL A 47 2.22 -2.67 -2.88
CA VAL A 47 2.01 -4.01 -3.45
C VAL A 47 2.15 -3.92 -4.96
N VAL A 48 2.92 -4.84 -5.55
CA VAL A 48 3.02 -5.00 -7.00
C VAL A 48 2.43 -6.36 -7.35
N ASP A 49 1.39 -6.36 -8.19
CA ASP A 49 0.91 -7.57 -8.84
C ASP A 49 1.90 -7.93 -9.96
N LEU A 50 2.65 -9.01 -9.76
CA LEU A 50 3.71 -9.43 -10.66
C LEU A 50 3.17 -10.07 -11.94
N ASP A 51 1.91 -10.51 -11.94
CA ASP A 51 1.30 -11.13 -13.12
C ASP A 51 0.78 -10.06 -14.10
N THR A 52 0.39 -8.88 -13.61
CA THR A 52 -0.13 -7.77 -14.43
C THR A 52 0.81 -6.57 -14.53
N GLY A 53 1.78 -6.45 -13.62
CA GLY A 53 2.65 -5.28 -13.47
C GLY A 53 1.97 -4.09 -12.79
N ILE A 54 0.73 -4.23 -12.30
CA ILE A 54 0.02 -3.13 -11.63
C ILE A 54 0.62 -2.90 -10.25
N ARG A 55 0.95 -1.64 -9.96
CA ARG A 55 1.44 -1.19 -8.65
C ARG A 55 0.36 -0.47 -7.89
N TYR A 56 0.16 -0.91 -6.66
CA TYR A 56 -0.80 -0.36 -5.71
C TYR A 56 -0.04 0.35 -4.60
N MET A 57 -0.21 1.67 -4.52
CA MET A 57 0.48 2.51 -3.56
C MET A 57 -0.39 3.66 -3.07
N ASN A 58 -0.29 3.98 -1.78
CA ASN A 58 -0.89 5.19 -1.21
C ASN A 58 -0.17 6.46 -1.72
N HIS A 59 -0.87 7.58 -1.86
CA HIS A 59 -0.32 8.87 -2.32
C HIS A 59 0.89 9.36 -1.49
N VAL A 60 1.02 8.94 -0.22
CA VAL A 60 2.20 9.24 0.62
C VAL A 60 3.50 8.65 0.06
N HIS A 61 3.40 7.60 -0.76
CA HIS A 61 4.53 7.03 -1.50
C HIS A 61 4.86 7.79 -2.78
N ALA A 62 3.96 8.65 -3.26
CA ALA A 62 4.18 9.45 -4.46
C ALA A 62 4.82 10.81 -4.16
N SER A 63 4.53 11.41 -3.00
CA SER A 63 5.02 12.73 -2.61
C SER A 63 5.18 12.85 -1.08
N PRO A 64 6.23 13.53 -0.57
CA PRO A 64 6.37 13.77 0.87
C PRO A 64 5.31 14.74 1.43
N HIS A 65 4.68 15.54 0.55
CA HIS A 65 3.76 16.60 0.96
C HIS A 65 2.30 16.17 1.00
N GLY A 66 1.99 14.89 0.73
CA GLY A 66 0.62 14.40 0.73
C GLY A 66 -0.23 15.07 -0.35
N ASN A 67 -0.24 14.53 -1.57
CA ASN A 67 -1.12 15.02 -2.62
C ASN A 67 -2.23 14.00 -2.87
N GLY A 68 -3.24 13.96 -1.99
CA GLY A 68 -4.47 13.17 -2.16
C GLY A 68 -5.22 13.46 -3.47
N GLY A 69 -4.72 14.45 -4.22
CA GLY A 69 -5.08 14.74 -5.58
C GLY A 69 -6.02 15.92 -5.66
N ASN A 70 -5.90 16.70 -6.74
CA ASN A 70 -6.95 17.63 -7.13
C ASN A 70 -8.09 16.86 -7.83
N SER A 71 -9.34 17.03 -7.38
CA SER A 71 -10.53 16.41 -7.99
C SER A 71 -10.83 16.92 -9.40
N PHE A 72 -10.29 18.08 -9.81
CA PHE A 72 -10.58 18.72 -11.10
C PHE A 72 -9.51 18.46 -12.17
N THR A 73 -8.35 17.92 -11.79
CA THR A 73 -7.23 17.68 -12.72
C THR A 73 -6.51 16.39 -12.36
N ALA A 74 -6.25 15.55 -13.36
CA ALA A 74 -5.46 14.33 -13.18
C ALA A 74 -4.08 14.68 -12.61
N ASN A 75 -3.77 14.13 -11.44
CA ASN A 75 -2.48 14.34 -10.79
C ASN A 75 -1.42 13.49 -11.49
N ARG A 76 -0.24 14.07 -11.69
CA ARG A 76 0.90 13.33 -12.24
C ARG A 76 1.56 12.52 -11.12
N TYR A 77 1.10 11.29 -10.92
CA TYR A 77 1.73 10.36 -10.00
C TYR A 77 2.91 9.64 -10.68
N PRO A 78 4.02 9.39 -9.93
CA PRO A 78 5.11 8.57 -10.44
C PRO A 78 4.66 7.10 -10.57
N LEU A 79 5.37 6.32 -11.38
CA LEU A 79 5.14 4.88 -11.48
C LEU A 79 5.83 4.10 -10.35
N GLU A 80 6.80 4.72 -9.66
CA GLU A 80 7.55 4.11 -8.56
C GLU A 80 7.39 4.94 -7.28
N PRO A 81 7.50 4.32 -6.09
CA PRO A 81 7.56 5.05 -4.82
C PRO A 81 8.75 6.02 -4.80
N ARG A 82 8.67 7.05 -3.95
CA ARG A 82 9.79 7.96 -3.72
C ARG A 82 11.05 7.18 -3.28
N ALA A 83 12.18 7.55 -3.87
CA ALA A 83 13.45 6.86 -3.65
C ALA A 83 14.08 7.10 -2.26
N ASP A 84 13.57 8.07 -1.49
CA ASP A 84 14.06 8.41 -0.15
C ASP A 84 13.48 7.52 0.96
N LEU A 85 12.54 6.62 0.64
CA LEU A 85 11.89 5.76 1.61
C LEU A 85 12.75 4.56 1.98
N GLU A 86 12.96 4.36 3.29
CA GLU A 86 13.70 3.21 3.81
C GLU A 86 12.80 1.97 3.84
N VAL A 87 13.22 0.90 3.16
CA VAL A 87 12.51 -0.39 3.12
C VAL A 87 12.84 -1.18 4.37
N ALA A 88 11.81 -1.55 5.14
CA ALA A 88 11.95 -2.43 6.30
C ALA A 88 11.93 -3.91 5.88
N ALA A 89 11.05 -4.26 4.94
CA ALA A 89 10.92 -5.62 4.45
C ALA A 89 10.39 -5.65 3.01
N ARG A 90 10.77 -6.70 2.29
CA ARG A 90 10.21 -7.04 0.99
C ARG A 90 10.04 -8.55 0.90
N TRP A 91 8.86 -8.97 0.45
CA TRP A 91 8.54 -10.39 0.36
C TRP A 91 7.52 -10.65 -0.74
N LYS A 92 7.47 -11.90 -1.20
CA LYS A 92 6.55 -12.34 -2.26
C LYS A 92 5.60 -13.41 -1.74
N GLY A 93 4.44 -13.50 -2.38
CA GLY A 93 3.48 -14.56 -2.10
C GLY A 93 2.32 -14.56 -3.08
N ARG A 94 1.45 -15.55 -2.95
CA ARG A 94 0.25 -15.71 -3.77
C ARG A 94 -0.98 -15.22 -3.01
N VAL A 95 -1.82 -14.41 -3.65
CA VAL A 95 -3.10 -13.97 -3.08
C VAL A 95 -4.04 -15.16 -3.00
N THR A 96 -4.49 -15.52 -1.80
CA THR A 96 -5.45 -16.62 -1.57
C THR A 96 -6.86 -16.10 -1.30
N ALA A 97 -6.99 -14.84 -0.87
CA ALA A 97 -8.28 -14.17 -0.73
C ALA A 97 -8.11 -12.64 -0.90
N CYS A 98 -9.14 -11.99 -1.44
CA CYS A 98 -9.24 -10.53 -1.54
C CYS A 98 -10.66 -10.11 -1.12
N THR A 99 -10.75 -9.21 -0.14
CA THR A 99 -12.02 -8.61 0.30
C THR A 99 -11.95 -7.11 0.06
N ILE A 100 -12.98 -6.55 -0.59
CA ILE A 100 -13.14 -5.10 -0.75
C ILE A 100 -14.32 -4.67 0.12
N VAL A 101 -14.10 -3.67 0.96
CA VAL A 101 -15.09 -3.09 1.86
C VAL A 101 -15.28 -1.63 1.50
N MET A 102 -16.52 -1.24 1.18
CA MET A 102 -16.89 0.17 1.12
C MET A 102 -17.07 0.67 2.56
N VAL A 103 -16.31 1.70 2.95
CA VAL A 103 -16.43 2.29 4.28
C VAL A 103 -17.38 3.47 4.20
N GLU A 104 -18.50 3.41 4.93
CA GLU A 104 -19.46 4.50 4.98
C GLU A 104 -18.80 5.80 5.46
N GLY A 105 -19.02 6.89 4.71
CA GLY A 105 -18.40 8.19 5.00
C GLY A 105 -16.97 8.38 4.48
N LEU A 106 -16.36 7.38 3.85
CA LEU A 106 -15.10 7.52 3.10
C LEU A 106 -15.34 7.29 1.61
N GLU A 107 -14.71 8.12 0.77
CA GLU A 107 -14.83 8.01 -0.69
C GLU A 107 -13.99 6.85 -1.27
N ASN A 108 -13.16 6.20 -0.44
CA ASN A 108 -12.23 5.16 -0.87
C ASN A 108 -12.58 3.81 -0.22
N PRO A 109 -12.69 2.71 -1.00
CA PRO A 109 -12.82 1.38 -0.44
C PRO A 109 -11.51 0.88 0.18
N HIS A 110 -11.66 -0.02 1.14
CA HIS A 110 -10.57 -0.71 1.81
C HIS A 110 -10.46 -2.12 1.26
N THR A 111 -9.25 -2.55 0.93
CA THR A 111 -8.95 -3.88 0.42
C THR A 111 -8.14 -4.64 1.46
N THR A 112 -8.57 -5.86 1.81
CA THR A 112 -7.78 -6.77 2.64
C THR A 112 -7.43 -8.00 1.83
N LEU A 113 -6.14 -8.33 1.80
CA LEU A 113 -5.60 -9.50 1.13
C LEU A 113 -5.15 -10.53 2.14
N GLN A 114 -5.41 -11.79 1.83
CA GLN A 114 -4.71 -12.92 2.44
C GLN A 114 -3.67 -13.40 1.44
N VAL A 115 -2.41 -13.44 1.85
CA VAL A 115 -1.27 -13.80 0.98
C VAL A 115 -0.52 -14.96 1.60
N GLU A 116 -0.39 -16.04 0.83
CA GLU A 116 0.44 -17.19 1.17
C GLU A 116 1.87 -16.96 0.66
N THR A 117 2.84 -16.93 1.56
CA THR A 117 4.26 -16.88 1.22
C THR A 117 4.85 -18.27 1.26
N ASP A 118 5.83 -18.55 0.40
CA ASP A 118 6.73 -19.68 0.62
C ASP A 118 7.48 -19.44 1.94
N ALA A 119 7.65 -20.50 2.72
CA ALA A 119 8.27 -20.41 4.05
C ALA A 119 9.78 -20.09 3.95
#